data_AF-T0G7V3-F1
#
_entry.id   AF-T0G7V3-F1
#
_cell.length_a   1.000
_cell.length_b   1.000
_cell.length_c   1.000
_cell.angle_alpha   90.00
_cell.angle_beta   90.00
_cell.angle_gamma   90.00
#
_symmetry.space_group_name_H-M   'P 1'
#
loop_
_entity.id
_entity.type
_entity.pdbx_description
1 polymer ?
#
loop_
_entity_poly.entity_id
_entity_poly.type
_entity_poly.pdbx_seq_one_letter_code
_entity_poly.pdbx_strand_id
1 'polypeptide(L)'
;MDDLFQDSGTHEEQVRESVQLLDEDGNPHSFIVAEALEIDENQYLLLTPVLDEDLDLINLDVSSLRGNDGAGYFAVRLEAGEYGEDRLIEVRNKRELEDILSELDVDIV
;
A
#
# COMPACT_ATOMS: atom_id res chain seq x y z
N MET A 1 12.80 -37.51 18.47
CA MET A 1 12.69 -38.22 17.18
C MET A 1 11.25 -38.20 16.78
N ASP A 2 10.78 -37.47 15.78
CA ASP A 2 11.25 -36.42 14.87
C ASP A 2 9.90 -35.84 14.38
N ASP A 3 9.57 -34.59 14.69
CA ASP A 3 9.60 -33.47 13.74
C ASP A 3 9.01 -33.79 12.36
N LEU A 4 7.75 -33.43 12.13
CA LEU A 4 7.16 -33.23 10.80
C LEU A 4 6.03 -32.19 10.88
N PHE A 5 6.38 -30.93 11.17
CA PHE A 5 5.61 -29.80 10.64
C PHE A 5 5.89 -29.76 9.14
N GLN A 6 5.00 -30.35 8.34
CA GLN A 6 5.07 -30.25 6.89
C GLN A 6 4.73 -28.82 6.47
N ASP A 7 5.80 -28.04 6.33
CA ASP A 7 6.06 -27.08 5.26
C ASP A 7 4.96 -27.07 4.18
N SER A 8 4.05 -26.10 4.29
CA SER A 8 3.12 -25.72 3.23
C SER A 8 3.87 -24.94 2.16
N GLY A 9 4.71 -25.63 1.39
CA GLY A 9 5.32 -25.12 0.18
C GLY A 9 4.42 -25.36 -1.03
N THR A 10 3.65 -24.35 -1.45
CA THR A 10 3.20 -24.18 -2.85
C THR A 10 2.55 -22.80 -3.01
N HIS A 11 3.33 -21.81 -3.41
CA HIS A 11 3.09 -21.06 -4.63
C HIS A 11 4.31 -20.19 -4.92
N GLU A 12 4.90 -20.40 -6.10
CA GLU A 12 5.65 -19.39 -6.82
C GLU A 12 4.65 -18.30 -7.25
N GLU A 13 4.06 -17.60 -6.30
CA GLU A 13 3.24 -16.42 -6.56
C GLU A 13 4.22 -15.26 -6.59
N GLN A 14 4.17 -14.43 -7.63
CA GLN A 14 4.80 -13.11 -7.57
C GLN A 14 4.40 -12.51 -6.22
N VAL A 15 5.35 -12.32 -5.30
CA VAL A 15 5.07 -11.91 -3.92
C VAL A 15 4.54 -10.48 -3.98
N ARG A 16 3.26 -10.35 -4.31
CA ARG A 16 2.48 -9.15 -4.09
C ARG A 16 2.34 -9.10 -2.59
N GLU A 17 3.16 -8.27 -1.96
CA GLU A 17 3.19 -8.12 -0.52
C GLU A 17 1.81 -7.63 -0.08
N SER A 18 1.01 -8.53 0.50
CA SER A 18 -0.31 -8.18 1.03
C SER A 18 -0.15 -7.74 2.48
N VAL A 19 -0.59 -6.53 2.80
CA VAL A 19 -0.53 -5.98 4.15
C VAL A 19 -1.94 -5.96 4.75
N GLN A 20 -2.03 -6.27 6.04
CA GLN A 20 -3.27 -6.13 6.80
C GLN A 20 -3.16 -4.89 7.67
N LEU A 21 -4.04 -3.92 7.42
CA LEU A 21 -4.13 -2.69 8.19
C LEU A 21 -5.30 -2.79 9.15
N LEU A 22 -5.13 -2.24 10.34
CA LEU A 22 -6.23 -2.08 11.29
C LEU A 22 -6.69 -0.63 11.21
N ASP A 23 -7.98 -0.43 10.95
CA ASP A 23 -8.59 0.90 11.00
C ASP A 23 -8.74 1.40 12.46
N GLU A 24 -9.19 2.64 12.65
CA GLU A 24 -9.41 3.27 13.97
C GLU A 24 -10.38 2.49 14.87
N ASP A 25 -11.30 1.72 14.28
CA ASP A 25 -12.24 0.84 14.98
C ASP A 25 -11.66 -0.56 15.27
N GLY A 26 -10.44 -0.85 14.79
CA GLY A 26 -9.77 -2.15 14.92
C GLY A 26 -10.21 -3.18 13.88
N ASN A 27 -10.90 -2.75 12.83
CA ASN A 27 -11.28 -3.62 11.73
C ASN A 27 -10.08 -3.91 10.83
N PRO A 28 -9.77 -5.19 10.53
CA PRO A 28 -8.70 -5.55 9.63
C PRO A 28 -9.13 -5.38 8.17
N HIS A 29 -8.42 -4.54 7.43
CA HIS A 29 -8.57 -4.33 6.01
C HIS A 29 -7.35 -4.89 5.28
N SER A 30 -7.61 -5.67 4.23
CA SER A 30 -6.57 -6.33 3.46
C SER A 30 -6.26 -5.53 2.21
N PHE A 31 -5.00 -5.13 2.09
CA PHE A 31 -4.50 -4.40 0.94
C PHE A 31 -3.34 -5.15 0.29
N ILE A 32 -3.15 -4.90 -1.00
CA ILE A 32 -1.98 -5.33 -1.76
C ILE A 32 -1.08 -4.13 -1.96
N VAL A 33 0.20 -4.26 -1.61
CA VAL A 33 1.21 -3.27 -2.01
C VAL A 33 1.33 -3.33 -3.53
N ALA A 34 0.81 -2.31 -4.19
CA ALA A 34 0.97 -2.13 -5.63
C ALA A 34 2.36 -1.58 -5.94
N GLU A 35 2.79 -0.59 -5.16
CA GLU A 35 4.07 0.08 -5.37
C GLU A 35 4.59 0.73 -4.08
N ALA A 36 5.92 0.93 -4.02
CA ALA A 36 6.60 1.61 -2.94
C ALA A 36 7.45 2.75 -3.52
N LEU A 37 7.30 3.95 -2.97
CA LEU A 37 7.94 5.18 -3.42
C LEU A 37 8.78 5.77 -2.29
N GLU A 38 9.88 6.42 -2.63
CA GLU A 38 10.72 7.16 -1.67
C GLU A 38 10.82 8.60 -2.13
N ILE A 39 10.24 9.53 -1.36
CA ILE A 39 10.16 10.95 -1.71
C ILE A 39 10.59 11.78 -0.50
N ASP A 40 11.57 12.67 -0.70
CA ASP A 40 12.07 13.59 0.33
C ASP A 40 12.47 12.87 1.64
N GLU A 41 13.19 11.73 1.52
CA GLU A 41 13.61 10.86 2.62
C GLU A 41 12.44 10.14 3.37
N ASN A 42 11.21 10.30 2.91
CA ASN A 42 10.04 9.57 3.41
C ASN A 42 9.71 8.39 2.51
N GLN A 43 9.31 7.27 3.12
CA GLN A 43 8.86 6.09 2.39
C GLN A 43 7.34 6.08 2.33
N TYR A 44 6.80 5.93 1.12
CA TYR A 44 5.38 5.87 0.84
C TYR A 44 5.03 4.52 0.22
N LEU A 45 3.91 3.95 0.62
CA LEU A 45 3.39 2.71 0.06
C LEU A 45 2.04 3.01 -0.59
N LEU A 46 1.88 2.52 -1.81
CA LEU A 46 0.64 2.56 -2.56
C LEU A 46 -0.06 1.22 -2.42
N LEU A 47 -1.18 1.28 -1.73
CA LEU A 47 -1.95 0.10 -1.37
C LEU A 47 -3.19 0.02 -2.25
N THR A 48 -3.44 -1.15 -2.84
CA THR A 48 -4.68 -1.42 -3.56
C THR A 48 -5.59 -2.27 -2.69
N PRO A 49 -6.82 -1.83 -2.43
CA PRO A 49 -7.79 -2.63 -1.70
C PRO A 49 -8.06 -3.94 -2.44
N VAL A 50 -8.12 -5.05 -1.69
CA VAL A 50 -8.47 -6.36 -2.26
C VAL A 50 -9.99 -6.50 -2.39
N LEU A 51 -10.73 -5.87 -1.47
CA LEU A 51 -12.18 -5.90 -1.42
C LEU A 51 -12.75 -4.60 -2.01
N ASP A 52 -13.85 -4.72 -2.75
CA ASP A 52 -14.53 -3.55 -3.33
C ASP A 52 -15.07 -2.58 -2.25
N GLU A 53 -15.34 -3.07 -1.04
CA GLU A 53 -15.78 -2.23 0.10
C GLU A 53 -14.69 -1.25 0.56
N ASP A 54 -13.43 -1.60 0.35
CA ASP A 54 -12.26 -0.81 0.73
C ASP A 54 -11.87 0.21 -0.36
N LEU A 55 -12.57 0.22 -1.50
CA LEU A 55 -12.37 1.22 -2.56
C LEU A 55 -12.71 2.64 -2.09
N ASP A 56 -13.57 2.79 -1.09
CA ASP A 56 -13.89 4.09 -0.50
C ASP A 56 -12.73 4.67 0.34
N LEU A 57 -11.74 3.84 0.70
CA LEU A 57 -10.55 4.27 1.45
C LEU A 57 -9.50 4.93 0.55
N ILE A 58 -9.59 4.73 -0.77
CA ILE A 58 -8.67 5.30 -1.76
C ILE A 58 -8.57 6.82 -1.62
N ASN A 59 -7.37 7.32 -1.34
CA ASN A 59 -7.06 8.75 -1.19
C ASN A 59 -6.28 9.31 -2.39
N LEU A 60 -5.68 8.45 -3.23
CA LEU A 60 -4.88 8.82 -4.39
C LEU A 60 -5.59 8.40 -5.67
N ASP A 61 -6.05 9.37 -6.47
CA ASP A 61 -6.60 9.09 -7.80
C ASP A 61 -5.49 9.05 -8.85
N VAL A 62 -5.28 7.90 -9.48
CA VAL A 62 -4.34 7.73 -10.61
C VAL A 62 -5.07 7.53 -11.93
N SER A 63 -6.39 7.72 -11.95
CA SER A 63 -7.23 7.58 -13.15
C SER A 63 -6.70 8.45 -14.29
N SER A 64 -6.21 9.63 -13.93
CA SER A 64 -5.61 10.60 -14.85
C SER A 64 -4.29 10.13 -15.48
N LEU A 65 -3.49 9.33 -14.76
CA LEU A 65 -2.19 8.83 -15.22
C LEU A 65 -2.33 7.53 -16.02
N ARG A 66 -3.13 6.58 -15.51
CA ARG A 66 -3.31 5.26 -16.12
C ARG A 66 -4.32 5.26 -17.26
N GLY A 67 -5.09 6.34 -17.43
CA GLY A 67 -6.18 6.42 -18.40
C GLY A 67 -7.31 5.42 -18.15
N ASN A 68 -7.38 4.86 -16.93
CA ASN A 68 -8.41 3.92 -16.51
C ASN A 68 -9.26 4.58 -15.42
N ASP A 69 -10.54 4.79 -15.74
CA ASP A 69 -11.50 5.42 -14.84
C ASP A 69 -11.71 4.53 -13.61
N GLY A 70 -11.38 5.04 -12.42
CA GLY A 70 -11.47 4.30 -11.15
C GLY A 70 -10.17 3.59 -10.75
N ALA A 71 -9.04 3.90 -11.38
CA ALA A 71 -7.74 3.48 -10.87
C ALA A 71 -7.29 4.44 -9.77
N GLY A 72 -7.13 3.93 -8.55
CA GLY A 72 -6.65 4.70 -7.42
C GLY A 72 -5.94 3.81 -6.42
N TYR A 73 -5.13 4.44 -5.57
CA TYR A 73 -4.39 3.78 -4.51
C TYR A 73 -4.66 4.43 -3.15
N PHE A 74 -4.50 3.65 -2.10
CA PHE A 74 -4.42 4.13 -0.75
C PHE A 74 -2.96 4.41 -0.43
N ALA A 75 -2.57 5.68 -0.54
CA ALA A 75 -1.25 6.18 -0.24
C ALA A 75 -1.07 6.35 1.27
N VAL A 76 -0.12 5.60 1.83
CA VAL A 76 0.29 5.70 3.23
C VAL A 76 1.79 5.98 3.32
N ARG A 77 2.19 6.75 4.32
CA ARG A 77 3.59 6.99 4.68
C ARG A 77 4.01 5.99 5.76
N LEU A 78 5.16 5.36 5.56
CA LEU A 78 5.79 4.53 6.56
C LEU A 78 6.53 5.43 7.56
N GLU A 79 6.18 5.33 8.83
CA GLU A 79 6.89 6.01 9.92
C GLU A 79 7.40 4.98 10.93
N ALA A 80 8.67 5.11 11.31
CA ALA A 80 9.25 4.33 12.38
C ALA A 80 8.65 4.77 13.73
N GLY A 81 7.87 3.89 14.34
CA GLY A 81 7.34 4.09 15.68
C GLY A 81 8.45 4.09 16.73
N GLU A 82 8.13 4.66 17.90
CA GLU A 82 9.05 4.81 19.04
C GLU A 82 9.55 3.47 19.62
N TYR A 83 8.90 2.35 19.28
CA TYR A 83 9.23 1.00 19.71
C TYR A 83 9.81 0.11 18.60
N GLY A 84 10.15 0.68 17.43
CA GLY A 84 10.63 -0.08 16.28
C GLY A 84 9.52 -0.82 15.51
N GLU A 85 8.28 -0.40 15.72
CA GLU A 85 7.12 -0.85 14.94
C GLU A 85 6.91 0.13 13.78
N ASP A 86 6.75 -0.38 12.56
CA ASP A 86 6.38 0.46 11.41
C ASP A 86 4.92 0.87 11.51
N ARG A 87 4.67 2.19 11.49
CA ARG A 87 3.33 2.77 11.48
C ARG A 87 3.03 3.27 10.08
N LEU A 88 1.90 2.82 9.54
CA LEU A 88 1.40 3.28 8.24
C LEU A 88 0.44 4.45 8.48
N ILE A 89 0.83 5.62 8.02
CA ILE A 89 0.11 6.88 8.23
C ILE A 89 -0.52 7.31 6.93
N GLU A 90 -1.85 7.40 6.90
CA GLU A 90 -2.59 7.87 5.74
C GLU A 90 -2.12 9.25 5.28
N VAL A 91 -1.78 9.37 4.00
CA VAL A 91 -1.40 10.66 3.41
C VAL A 91 -2.67 11.45 3.09
N ARG A 92 -3.00 12.43 3.94
CA ARG A 92 -4.14 13.36 3.73
C ARG A 92 -3.74 14.66 3.05
N ASN A 93 -2.44 14.92 2.94
CA ASN A 93 -1.93 16.17 2.43
C ASN A 93 -1.90 16.17 0.91
N LYS A 94 -2.65 17.08 0.30
CA LYS A 94 -2.74 17.20 -1.16
C LYS A 94 -1.37 17.38 -1.83
N ARG A 95 -0.47 18.15 -1.22
CA ARG A 95 0.88 18.35 -1.79
C ARG A 95 1.66 17.04 -1.87
N GLU A 96 1.65 16.26 -0.79
CA GLU A 96 2.32 14.96 -0.76
C GLU A 96 1.70 14.00 -1.78
N LEU A 97 0.37 13.99 -1.91
CA LEU A 97 -0.31 13.19 -2.94
C LEU A 97 0.09 13.65 -4.35
N GLU A 98 0.22 14.96 -4.60
CA GLU A 98 0.69 15.50 -5.88
C GLU A 98 2.15 15.12 -6.17
N ASP A 99 3.04 15.16 -5.17
CA ASP A 99 4.42 14.68 -5.30
C ASP A 99 4.47 13.19 -5.62
N ILE A 100 3.67 12.37 -4.92
CA ILE A 100 3.51 10.92 -5.18
C ILE A 100 3.01 10.66 -6.61
N LEU A 101 1.97 11.38 -7.05
CA LEU A 101 1.47 11.28 -8.42
C LEU A 101 2.52 11.68 -9.46
N SER A 102 3.29 12.71 -9.15
CA SER A 102 4.35 13.18 -10.03
C SER A 102 5.43 12.11 -10.18
N GLU A 103 5.86 11.47 -9.08
CA GLU A 103 6.83 10.37 -9.10
C GLU A 103 6.31 9.17 -9.90
N LEU A 104 5.03 8.81 -9.71
CA LEU A 104 4.36 7.76 -10.49
C LEU A 104 4.33 8.04 -11.99
N ASP A 105 4.12 9.30 -12.39
CA ASP A 105 4.13 9.69 -13.80
C ASP A 105 5.52 9.49 -14.43
N VAL A 106 6.60 9.76 -13.68
CA VAL A 106 7.98 9.63 -14.19
C VAL A 106 8.38 8.17 -14.41
N ASP A 107 7.80 7.21 -13.71
CA ASP A 107 8.13 5.79 -13.92
C ASP A 107 7.41 5.20 -15.16
N ILE A 108 6.42 5.90 -15.74
CA ILE A 108 5.61 5.43 -16.88
C ILE A 108 6.25 5.75 -18.26
N VAL A 109 7.48 6.29 -18.34
CA VAL A 109 8.16 6.65 -19.63
C VAL A 109 9.01 5.56 -20.28
#